data_AF-A0A352KRQ5-F1
#
_entry.id   AF-A0A352KRQ5-F1
#
_cell.length_a   1.000
_cell.length_b   1.000
_cell.length_c   1.000
_cell.angle_alpha   90.00
_cell.angle_beta   90.00
_cell.angle_gamma   90.00
#
_symmetry.space_group_name_H-M   'P 1'
#
loop_
_entity.id
_entity.type
_entity.pdbx_description
1 polymer ?
#
loop_
_entity_poly.entity_id
_entity_poly.type
_entity_poly.pdbx_seq_one_letter_code
_entity_poly.pdbx_strand_id
1 'polypeptide(L)'
;MAKTYLVQVTQVLSLSLSNGVNLLDSLIASRETVKNHLYVEFLSQVEERLREGRSFTRSFEHPQFIPKVVNQMTMAGEESGNLGKVLGKLS
;
A
#
# COMPACT_ATOMS: atom_id res chain seq x y z
N MET A 1 0.92 -17.88 2.30
CA MET A 1 -0.34 -17.25 1.83
C MET A 1 -0.37 -15.74 2.08
N ALA A 2 -0.19 -15.24 3.31
CA ALA A 2 -0.16 -13.77 3.58
C ALA A 2 0.85 -13.00 2.71
N LYS A 3 2.06 -13.56 2.54
CA LYS A 3 3.13 -12.97 1.72
C LYS A 3 2.72 -12.74 0.25
N THR A 4 1.83 -13.58 -0.31
CA THR A 4 1.36 -13.46 -1.69
C THR A 4 0.46 -12.25 -1.89
N TYR A 5 -0.48 -12.01 -0.96
CA TYR A 5 -1.39 -10.86 -1.04
C TYR A 5 -0.64 -9.53 -0.91
N LEU A 6 0.37 -9.48 -0.05
CA LEU A 6 1.24 -8.32 0.06
C LEU A 6 1.94 -7.99 -1.26
N VAL A 7 2.54 -9.00 -1.92
CA VAL A 7 3.21 -8.83 -3.21
C VAL A 7 2.24 -8.32 -4.28
N GLN A 8 1.02 -8.87 -4.35
CA GLN A 8 0.00 -8.41 -5.29
C GLN A 8 -0.36 -6.93 -5.06
N VAL A 9 -0.59 -6.55 -3.80
CA VAL A 9 -0.90 -5.16 -3.43
C VAL A 9 0.24 -4.22 -3.79
N THR A 10 1.48 -4.56 -3.42
CA THR A 10 2.64 -3.69 -3.71
C THR A 10 2.93 -3.59 -5.20
N GLN A 11 2.71 -4.65 -5.97
CA GLN A 11 2.89 -4.65 -7.43
C GLN A 11 1.88 -3.73 -8.12
N VAL A 12 0.59 -3.82 -7.76
CA VAL A 12 -0.45 -2.94 -8.32
C VAL A 12 -0.19 -1.49 -7.94
N LEU A 13 0.10 -1.21 -6.66
CA LEU A 13 0.45 0.13 -6.21
C LEU A 13 1.67 0.68 -6.95
N SER A 14 2.74 -0.11 -7.08
CA SER A 14 3.95 0.30 -7.79
C SER A 14 3.66 0.67 -9.24
N LEU A 15 2.97 -0.21 -9.98
CA LEU A 15 2.63 0.01 -11.38
C LEU A 15 1.75 1.25 -11.57
N SER A 16 0.68 1.37 -10.79
CA SER A 16 -0.25 2.49 -10.89
C SER A 16 0.43 3.83 -10.58
N LEU A 17 1.19 3.90 -9.49
CA LEU A 17 1.93 5.11 -9.11
C LEU A 17 3.01 5.46 -10.15
N SER A 18 3.71 4.47 -10.70
CA SER A 18 4.70 4.69 -11.77
C SER A 18 4.06 5.20 -13.06
N ASN A 19 2.78 4.91 -13.29
CA ASN A 19 2.01 5.41 -14.43
C ASN A 19 1.29 6.74 -14.13
N GLY A 20 1.58 7.38 -13.00
CA GLY A 20 1.01 8.69 -12.64
C GLY A 20 -0.41 8.63 -12.08
N VAL A 21 -0.93 7.45 -11.77
CA VAL A 21 -2.20 7.30 -11.02
C VAL A 21 -1.97 7.80 -9.60
N ASN A 22 -2.92 8.53 -9.04
CA ASN A 22 -2.80 9.00 -7.67
C ASN A 22 -2.87 7.82 -6.66
N LEU A 23 -2.40 8.07 -5.44
CA LEU A 23 -2.27 7.04 -4.41
C LEU A 23 -3.61 6.41 -3.99
N LEU A 24 -4.66 7.21 -3.86
CA LEU A 24 -5.97 6.73 -3.42
C LEU A 24 -6.56 5.76 -4.45
N ASP A 25 -6.54 6.13 -5.72
CA ASP A 25 -7.04 5.28 -6.81
C ASP A 25 -6.17 4.02 -6.97
N SER A 26 -4.84 4.16 -6.80
CA SER A 26 -3.92 3.03 -6.81
C SER A 26 -4.21 2.04 -5.68
N LEU A 27 -4.55 2.53 -4.48
CA LEU A 27 -4.90 1.71 -3.33
C LEU A 27 -6.22 0.96 -3.57
N ILE A 28 -7.24 1.64 -4.09
CA ILE A 28 -8.53 1.04 -4.43
C ILE A 28 -8.33 -0.10 -5.43
N ALA A 29 -7.58 0.14 -6.51
CA ALA A 29 -7.25 -0.90 -7.49
C ALA A 29 -6.50 -2.08 -6.87
N SER A 30 -5.55 -1.82 -5.96
CA SER A 30 -4.80 -2.90 -5.29
C SER A 30 -5.69 -3.78 -4.41
N ARG A 31 -6.70 -3.21 -3.74
CA ARG A 31 -7.66 -3.94 -2.90
C ARG A 31 -8.50 -4.91 -3.74
N GLU A 32 -8.89 -4.53 -4.95
CA GLU A 32 -9.69 -5.38 -5.85
C GLU A 32 -8.93 -6.65 -6.28
N THR A 33 -7.61 -6.67 -6.15
CA THR A 33 -6.79 -7.85 -6.52
C THR A 33 -6.66 -8.91 -5.43
N VAL A 34 -7.02 -8.58 -4.19
CA VAL A 34 -6.90 -9.50 -3.04
C VAL A 34 -8.27 -9.98 -2.57
N LYS A 35 -8.40 -11.29 -2.33
CA LYS A 35 -9.64 -11.90 -1.81
C LYS A 35 -9.59 -12.18 -0.30
N ASN A 36 -8.44 -11.95 0.33
CA ASN A 36 -8.26 -12.21 1.75
C ASN A 36 -8.96 -11.13 2.58
N HIS A 37 -9.90 -11.54 3.42
CA HIS A 37 -10.71 -10.61 4.22
C HIS A 37 -9.86 -9.67 5.09
N LEU A 38 -8.81 -10.17 5.74
CA LEU A 38 -7.91 -9.35 6.57
C LEU A 38 -7.21 -8.26 5.74
N TYR A 39 -6.77 -8.58 4.53
CA TYR A 39 -6.16 -7.58 3.64
C TYR A 39 -7.19 -6.59 3.10
N VAL A 40 -8.40 -7.05 2.73
CA VAL A 40 -9.46 -6.17 2.23
C VAL A 40 -9.88 -5.17 3.30
N GLU A 41 -10.08 -5.63 4.53
CA GLU A 41 -10.42 -4.78 5.67
C GLU A 41 -9.29 -3.78 5.97
N PHE A 42 -8.05 -4.26 6.05
CA PHE A 42 -6.88 -3.41 6.25
C PHE A 42 -6.76 -2.31 5.18
N LEU A 43 -6.87 -2.67 3.90
CA LEU A 43 -6.77 -1.70 2.80
C LEU A 43 -7.95 -0.71 2.81
N SER A 44 -9.12 -1.12 3.28
CA SER A 44 -10.28 -0.24 3.43
C SER A 44 -10.08 0.78 4.55
N GLN A 45 -9.48 0.38 5.68
CA GLN A 45 -9.10 1.31 6.75
C GLN A 45 -8.01 2.29 6.30
N VAL A 46 -7.04 1.82 5.51
CA VAL A 46 -6.02 2.69 4.90
C VAL A 46 -6.67 3.70 3.95
N GLU A 47 -7.64 3.26 3.14
CA GLU A 47 -8.38 4.14 2.21
C GLU A 47 -9.12 5.26 2.96
N GLU A 48 -9.86 4.92 4.02
CA GLU A 48 -10.57 5.89 4.85
C GLU A 48 -9.63 6.96 5.43
N ARG A 49 -8.50 6.53 5.99
CA ARG A 49 -7.49 7.44 6.56
C ARG A 49 -6.84 8.35 5.53
N LEU A 50 -6.59 7.85 4.32
CA LEU A 50 -6.10 8.69 3.22
C LEU A 50 -7.14 9.74 2.82
N ARG A 51 -8.44 9.38 2.79
CA ARG A 51 -9.53 10.33 2.51
C ARG A 51 -9.64 11.42 3.58
N GLU A 52 -9.31 11.09 4.83
CA GLU A 52 -9.19 12.06 5.93
C GLU A 52 -7.94 12.97 5.83
N GLY A 53 -7.06 12.76 4.84
CA GLY A 53 -5.83 13.51 4.67
C GLY A 53 -4.67 13.03 5.56
N ARG A 54 -4.78 11.83 6.16
CA ARG A 54 -3.64 11.23 6.85
C ARG A 54 -2.59 10.75 5.84
N SER A 55 -1.33 10.72 6.28
CA SER A 55 -0.25 10.15 5.50
C SER A 55 -0.49 8.66 5.22
N PHE A 56 -0.02 8.17 4.07
CA PHE A 56 -0.04 6.78 3.68
C PHE A 56 0.61 5.89 4.74
N THR A 57 1.81 6.23 5.17
CA THR A 57 2.57 5.46 6.17
C THR A 57 1.85 5.45 7.52
N ARG A 58 1.27 6.59 7.93
CA ARG A 58 0.45 6.66 9.15
C ARG A 58 -0.88 5.92 9.03
N SER A 59 -1.34 5.68 7.80
CA SER A 59 -2.55 4.90 7.55
C SER A 59 -2.32 3.41 7.80
N PHE A 60 -1.06 2.95 7.80
CA PHE A 60 -0.67 1.60 8.18
C PHE A 60 -0.55 1.54 9.71
N GLU A 61 -1.65 1.26 10.41
CA GLU A 61 -1.61 0.96 11.85
C GLU A 61 -1.01 -0.44 12.08
N HIS A 62 0.32 -0.51 12.00
CA HIS A 62 1.20 -1.63 12.33
C HIS A 62 0.53 -3.02 12.39
N PRO A 63 -0.04 -3.54 11.28
CA PRO A 63 -0.65 -4.85 11.34
C PRO A 63 0.46 -5.86 11.55
N GLN A 64 0.27 -6.81 12.47
CA GLN A 64 1.28 -7.84 12.76
C GLN A 64 1.69 -8.65 11.51
N PHE A 65 0.87 -8.65 10.46
CA PHE A 65 1.11 -9.35 9.20
C PHE A 65 1.85 -8.52 8.14
N ILE A 66 2.07 -7.22 8.34
CA ILE A 66 2.88 -6.39 7.44
C ILE A 66 4.34 -6.41 7.92
N PRO A 67 5.29 -6.90 7.10
CA PRO A 67 6.69 -6.89 7.46
C PRO A 67 7.20 -5.46 7.72
N LYS A 68 8.02 -5.28 8.76
CA LYS A 68 8.59 -3.98 9.14
C LYS A 68 9.30 -3.27 7.98
N VAL A 69 9.95 -4.03 7.09
CA VAL A 69 10.64 -3.50 5.91
C VAL A 69 9.68 -2.78 4.95
N VAL A 70 8.44 -3.27 4.78
CA VAL A 70 7.43 -2.62 3.93
C VAL A 70 7.12 -1.24 4.49
N ASN A 71 6.85 -1.17 5.79
CA ASN A 71 6.52 0.09 6.46
C ASN A 71 7.67 1.11 6.37
N GLN A 72 8.92 0.67 6.54
CA GLN A 72 10.10 1.54 6.40
C GLN A 72 10.26 2.05 4.98
N MET A 73 10.02 1.21 3.97
CA MET A 73 10.14 1.59 2.58
C MET A 73 9.02 2.52 2.15
N THR A 74 7.77 2.29 2.58
CA THR A 74 6.64 3.18 2.29
C THR A 74 6.84 4.55 2.94
N MET A 75 7.39 4.60 4.15
CA MET A 75 7.77 5.86 4.82
C MET A 75 8.78 6.66 4.00
N ALA A 76 9.90 6.04 3.62
CA ALA A 76 10.93 6.71 2.80
C ALA A 76 10.40 7.12 1.42
N GLY A 77 9.51 6.31 0.84
CA GLY A 77 8.85 6.64 -0.43
C GLY A 77 7.89 7.82 -0.32
N GLU A 78 7.12 7.89 0.76
CA GLU A 78 6.17 8.97 0.99
C GLU A 78 6.90 10.31 1.19
N GLU A 79 7.91 10.34 2.06
CA GLU A 79 8.70 11.55 2.35
C GLU A 79 9.45 12.07 1.11
N SER A 80 9.88 11.18 0.23
CA SER A 80 10.62 11.53 -0.99
C SER A 80 9.75 11.68 -2.24
N GLY A 81 8.44 11.47 -2.15
CA GLY A 81 7.53 11.45 -3.30
C GLY A 81 7.76 10.30 -4.29
N ASN A 82 8.46 9.24 -3.88
CA ASN A 82 8.87 8.11 -4.72
C ASN A 82 8.21 6.78 -4.33
N LEU A 83 6.98 6.81 -3.78
CA LEU A 83 6.23 5.62 -3.35
C LEU A 83 6.20 4.49 -4.40
N GLY A 84 5.93 4.81 -5.66
CA GLY A 84 5.89 3.79 -6.73
C GLY A 84 7.23 3.04 -6.90
N LYS A 85 8.35 3.77 -6.82
CA LYS A 85 9.70 3.21 -6.95
C LYS A 85 10.10 2.34 -5.77
N VAL A 86 9.76 2.73 -4.54
CA VAL A 86 10.09 1.92 -3.36
C VAL A 86 9.23 0.66 -3.28
N LEU A 87 7.95 0.75 -3.65
CA LEU A 87 7.04 -0.40 -3.68
C LEU A 87 7.46 -1.42 -4.74
N GLY A 88 8.02 -0.99 -5.86
CA GLY A 88 8.55 -1.87 -6.90
C GLY A 88 9.76 -2.72 -6.48
N LYS A 89 10.41 -2.37 -5.37
CA LYS A 89 11.50 -3.19 -4.77
C LYS A 89 10.98 -4.27 -3.82
N LEU A 90 9.69 -4.24 -3.48
CA LEU A 90 9.04 -5.20 -2.58
C LEU A 90 8.29 -6.31 -3.33
N SER A 91 8.01 -6.09 -4.63
CA SER A 91 7.45 -7.06 -5.57
C SER A 91 8.43 -8.18 -5.94
#